data_AF-A0A1F4MDJ1-F1
#
_entry.id   AF-A0A1F4MDJ1-F1
#
_cell.length_a   1.000
_cell.length_b   1.000
_cell.length_c   1.000
_cell.angle_alpha   90.00
_cell.angle_beta   90.00
_cell.angle_gamma   90.00
#
_symmetry.space_group_name_H-M   'P 1'
#
loop_
_entity.id
_entity.type
_entity.pdbx_description
1 polymer ?
#
loop_
_entity_poly.entity_id
_entity_poly.type
_entity_poly.pdbx_seq_one_letter_code
_entity_poly.pdbx_strand_id
1 'polypeptide(L)'
;MHTVQITSIRRSLGLSQVEFGQLFGAHSMTVSKWERGVLKPTAYQAALMRQFQTTAEAQKEVAQEQVKNLLIGAGVVAALVWLLGGKE
;
A
#
# COMPACT_ATOMS: atom_id res chain seq x y z
N MET A 1 15.74 18.35 3.36
CA MET A 1 14.34 18.01 3.69
C MET A 1 13.91 16.86 2.78
N HIS A 2 13.54 15.69 3.32
CA HIS A 2 13.04 14.59 2.50
C HIS A 2 11.67 14.95 1.93
N THR A 3 11.61 15.24 0.63
CA THR A 3 10.37 15.44 -0.12
C THR A 3 9.60 14.12 -0.12
N VAL A 4 8.51 14.06 0.65
CA VAL A 4 7.60 12.90 0.62
C VAL A 4 7.06 12.77 -0.81
N GLN A 5 7.41 11.68 -1.50
CA GLN A 5 6.91 11.38 -2.84
C GLN A 5 5.50 10.79 -2.71
N ILE A 6 4.50 11.64 -2.47
CA ILE A 6 3.11 11.24 -2.19
C ILE A 6 2.56 10.36 -3.32
N THR A 7 2.91 10.65 -4.57
CA THR A 7 2.55 9.79 -5.72
C THR A 7 3.10 8.38 -5.59
N SER A 8 4.35 8.24 -5.12
CA SER A 8 4.97 6.93 -4.92
C SER A 8 4.25 6.14 -3.83
N ILE A 9 3.97 6.78 -2.69
CA ILE A 9 3.26 6.16 -1.58
C ILE A 9 1.86 5.70 -2.01
N ARG A 10 1.11 6.57 -2.68
CA ARG A 10 -0.23 6.22 -3.16
C ARG A 10 -0.18 5.02 -4.12
N ARG A 11 0.77 5.04 -5.08
CA ARG A 11 0.89 3.98 -6.08
C ARG A 11 1.39 2.66 -5.48
N SER A 12 2.29 2.68 -4.50
CA SER A 12 2.74 1.45 -3.82
C SER A 12 1.61 0.79 -3.04
N LEU A 13 0.66 1.58 -2.54
CA LEU A 13 -0.57 1.12 -1.91
C LEU A 13 -1.67 0.72 -2.91
N GLY A 14 -1.46 0.94 -4.22
CA GLY A 14 -2.45 0.61 -5.26
C GLY A 14 -3.70 1.51 -5.27
N LEU A 15 -3.65 2.68 -4.64
CA LEU A 15 -4.84 3.54 -4.45
C LEU A 15 -5.01 4.59 -5.55
N SER A 16 -6.25 4.92 -5.88
CA SER A 16 -6.60 6.13 -6.63
C SER A 16 -6.43 7.40 -5.78
N GLN A 17 -6.43 8.59 -6.40
CA GLN A 17 -6.39 9.85 -5.64
C GLN A 17 -7.64 10.05 -4.76
N VAL A 18 -8.78 9.46 -5.14
CA VAL A 18 -10.02 9.51 -4.35
C VAL A 18 -9.87 8.69 -3.09
N GLU A 19 -9.49 7.42 -3.22
CA GLU A 19 -9.30 6.51 -2.08
C GLU A 19 -8.19 6.99 -1.14
N PHE A 20 -7.09 7.48 -1.70
CA PHE A 20 -6.01 8.08 -0.92
C PHE A 20 -6.49 9.31 -0.15
N GLY A 21 -7.31 10.17 -0.78
CA GLY A 21 -7.91 11.31 -0.12
C GLY A 21 -8.78 10.87 1.05
N GLN A 22 -9.68 9.90 0.85
CA GLN A 22 -10.54 9.35 1.89
C GLN A 22 -9.72 8.81 3.08
N LEU A 23 -8.63 8.09 2.81
CA LEU A 23 -7.76 7.51 3.83
C LEU A 23 -7.08 8.57 4.71
N PHE A 24 -6.69 9.72 4.12
CA PHE A 24 -5.94 10.78 4.82
C PHE A 24 -6.76 12.05 5.12
N GLY A 25 -8.09 11.96 5.03
CA GLY A 25 -9.00 13.07 5.35
C GLY A 25 -8.88 14.25 4.39
N ALA A 26 -8.76 13.99 3.09
CA ALA A 26 -8.59 15.00 2.06
C ALA A 26 -9.45 14.71 0.82
N HIS A 27 -9.75 15.75 0.04
CA HIS A 27 -10.38 15.58 -1.27
C HIS A 27 -9.36 15.17 -2.33
N SER A 28 -9.78 14.45 -3.38
CA SER A 28 -8.90 14.00 -4.48
C SER A 28 -8.15 15.16 -5.15
N MET A 29 -8.80 16.32 -5.29
CA MET A 29 -8.17 17.54 -5.80
C MET A 29 -7.04 18.06 -4.89
N THR A 30 -7.18 17.90 -3.57
CA THR A 30 -6.14 18.23 -2.60
C THR A 30 -4.95 17.28 -2.74
N VAL A 31 -5.21 15.98 -2.91
CA VAL A 31 -4.17 14.98 -3.21
C VAL A 31 -3.44 15.33 -4.51
N SER A 32 -4.15 15.68 -5.58
CA SER A 32 -3.54 16.15 -6.83
C SER A 32 -2.65 17.38 -6.65
N LYS A 33 -3.04 18.34 -5.79
CA LYS A 33 -2.20 19.50 -5.45
C LYS A 33 -0.98 19.11 -4.63
N TRP A 34 -1.11 18.13 -3.72
CA TRP A 34 0.02 17.57 -2.97
C TRP A 34 1.04 16.88 -3.87
N GLU A 35 0.57 16.02 -4.78
CA GLU A 35 1.43 15.28 -5.71
C GLU A 35 2.22 16.19 -6.65
N ARG A 36 1.63 17.33 -7.04
CA ARG A 36 2.30 18.36 -7.88
C ARG A 36 3.13 19.36 -7.08
N GLY A 37 3.16 19.26 -5.74
CA GLY A 37 3.86 20.19 -4.87
C GLY A 37 3.24 21.59 -4.74
N VAL A 38 2.03 21.79 -5.26
CA VAL A 38 1.29 23.07 -5.17
C VAL A 38 0.79 23.33 -3.74
N LEU A 39 0.42 22.26 -3.04
CA LEU A 39 0.04 22.30 -1.63
C LEU A 39 0.87 21.28 -0.87
N LYS A 40 1.06 21.48 0.43
CA LYS A 40 1.70 20.48 1.30
C LYS A 40 0.65 19.87 2.25
N PRO A 41 0.72 18.56 2.54
CA PRO A 41 -0.07 17.98 3.62
C PRO A 41 0.37 18.58 4.96
N THR A 42 -0.48 18.45 5.98
CA THR A 42 -0.07 18.80 7.35
C THR A 42 1.05 17.86 7.83
N ALA A 43 1.79 18.29 8.87
CA ALA A 43 2.84 17.45 9.46
C ALA A 43 2.29 16.08 9.94
N TYR A 44 1.08 16.09 10.52
CA TYR A 44 0.39 14.87 10.94
C TYR A 44 0.06 13.95 9.76
N GLN A 45 -0.53 14.49 8.69
CA GLN A 45 -0.84 13.73 7.47
C GLN A 45 0.43 13.14 6.86
N ALA A 46 1.51 13.92 6.79
CA ALA A 46 2.79 13.43 6.28
C ALA A 46 3.39 12.31 7.14
N ALA A 47 3.30 12.41 8.47
CA ALA A 47 3.74 11.36 9.38
C ALA A 47 2.91 10.08 9.22
N LEU A 48 1.59 10.21 9.14
CA LEU A 48 0.67 9.10 8.96
C LEU A 48 0.91 8.37 7.63
N MET A 49 1.11 9.11 6.54
CA MET A 49 1.44 8.52 5.23
C MET A 49 2.73 7.68 5.27
N ARG A 50 3.76 8.15 5.97
CA ARG A 50 5.01 7.38 6.13
C ARG A 50 4.79 6.11 6.95
N GLN A 51 4.05 6.19 8.05
CA GLN A 51 3.75 5.03 8.87
C GLN A 51 2.95 3.97 8.11
N PHE A 52 1.98 4.39 7.30
CA PHE A 52 1.24 3.50 6.40
C PHE A 52 2.14 2.85 5.37
N GLN A 53 3.05 3.62 4.75
CA GLN A 53 4.01 3.10 3.79
C GLN A 53 4.89 2.01 4.42
N THR A 54 5.53 2.30 5.55
CA THR A 54 6.41 1.34 6.24
C THR A 54 5.67 0.08 6.66
N THR A 55 4.45 0.23 7.19
CA THR A 55 3.63 -0.92 7.58
C THR A 55 3.24 -1.76 6.36
N ALA A 56 2.82 -1.12 5.26
CA ALA A 56 2.42 -1.84 4.05
C ALA A 56 3.59 -2.60 3.42
N GLU A 57 4.79 -2.02 3.42
CA GLU A 57 6.01 -2.69 2.95
C GLU A 57 6.33 -3.93 3.80
N ALA A 58 6.29 -3.80 5.14
CA ALA A 58 6.52 -4.93 6.05
C ALA A 58 5.48 -6.06 5.86
N GLN A 59 4.19 -5.72 5.70
CA GLN A 59 3.14 -6.72 5.46
C GLN A 59 3.29 -7.41 4.10
N LYS A 60 3.74 -6.68 3.08
CA LYS A 60 3.99 -7.25 1.75
C LYS A 60 5.14 -8.28 1.79
N GLU A 61 6.22 -7.99 2.51
CA GLU A 61 7.33 -8.92 2.70
C GLU A 61 6.88 -10.20 3.42
N VAL A 62 6.11 -10.07 4.50
CA VAL A 62 5.56 -11.22 5.24
C VAL A 62 4.65 -12.07 4.34
N ALA A 63 3.74 -11.45 3.59
CA ALA A 63 2.86 -12.16 2.66
C ALA A 63 3.63 -12.88 1.55
N GLN A 64 4.66 -12.24 0.98
CA GLN A 64 5.52 -12.86 -0.03
C GLN A 64 6.28 -14.07 0.53
N GLU A 65 6.80 -13.96 1.76
CA GLU A 65 7.50 -15.05 2.42
C GLU A 65 6.56 -16.23 2.71
N GLN A 66 5.33 -15.96 3.16
CA GLN A 66 4.32 -16.99 3.39
C GLN A 66 3.94 -17.72 2.10
N VAL A 67 3.73 -16.99 1.00
CA VAL A 67 3.45 -17.59 -0.31
C VAL A 67 4.63 -18.44 -0.79
N LYS A 68 5.86 -17.94 -0.66
CA LYS A 68 7.08 -18.70 -1.02
C LYS A 68 7.18 -20.00 -0.21
N ASN A 69 6.99 -19.92 1.10
CA ASN A 69 7.03 -21.09 1.98
C ASN A 69 5.93 -22.09 1.67
N LEU A 70 4.74 -21.63 1.30
CA LEU A 70 3.66 -22.50 0.84
C LEU A 70 4.01 -23.21 -0.48
N LEU A 71 4.54 -22.48 -1.46
CA LEU A 71 4.92 -23.03 -2.77
C LEU A 71 6.04 -24.07 -2.67
N ILE A 72 7.02 -23.83 -1.79
CA ILE A 72 8.15 -24.73 -1.57
C ILE A 72 7.75 -25.92 -0.65
N GLY A 73 6.97 -25.65 0.40
CA GLY A 73 6.68 -26.63 1.46
C GLY A 73 5.51 -27.56 1.19
N ALA A 74 4.46 -27.12 0.49
CA ALA A 74 3.27 -27.93 0.26
C ALA A 74 3.33 -28.75 -1.05
N GLY A 75 4.29 -28.42 -1.94
CA GLY A 75 4.32 -28.92 -3.31
C GLY A 75 3.22 -28.30 -4.17
N VAL A 76 3.47 -28.20 -5.48
CA VAL A 76 2.63 -27.47 -6.46
C VAL A 76 1.15 -27.89 -6.38
N VAL A 77 0.86 -29.18 -6.12
CA VAL A 77 -0.51 -29.71 -6.05
C VAL A 77 -1.28 -29.17 -4.84
N ALA A 78 -0.69 -29.15 -3.65
CA ALA A 78 -1.38 -28.63 -2.45
C ALA A 78 -1.53 -27.10 -2.51
N ALA A 79 -0.54 -26.40 -3.06
CA ALA A 79 -0.64 -24.97 -3.31
C ALA A 79 -1.76 -24.62 -4.31
N LEU A 80 -1.93 -25.42 -5.38
CA LEU A 80 -3.02 -25.26 -6.36
C LEU A 80 -4.40 -25.58 -5.77
N VAL A 81 -4.53 -26.65 -4.99
CA VAL A 81 -5.80 -27.01 -4.33
C VAL A 81 -6.24 -25.92 -3.36
N TRP A 82 -5.32 -25.32 -2.62
CA TRP A 82 -5.65 -24.21 -1.71
C TRP A 82 -6.01 -22.92 -2.47
N LEU A 83 -5.23 -22.57 -3.51
CA LEU A 83 -5.46 -21.37 -4.32
C LEU A 83 -6.77 -21.43 -5.12
N LEU A 84 -7.21 -22.62 -5.53
CA LEU A 84 -8.44 -22.84 -6.29
C LEU A 84 -9.64 -23.23 -5.40
N GLY A 85 -9.39 -23.71 -4.18
CA GLY A 85 -10.40 -24.15 -3.22
C GLY A 85 -10.80 -23.11 -2.17
N GLY A 86 -10.09 -21.98 -2.08
CA GLY A 86 -10.40 -20.87 -1.17
C GLY A 86 -11.58 -20.00 -1.64
N LYS A 87 -12.77 -20.60 -1.77
CA LYS A 87 -14.05 -19.89 -1.79
C LYS A 87 -15.04 -20.67 -0.95
N GLU A 88 -15.07 -20.34 0.34
CA GLU A 88 -16.30 -20.24 1.15
C GLU A 88 -16.19 -19.02 2.06
#